data_AF-A0A354UAP1-F1
#
_entry.id   AF-A0A354UAP1-F1
#
_cell.length_a   1.000
_cell.length_b   1.000
_cell.length_c   1.000
_cell.angle_alpha   90.00
_cell.angle_beta   90.00
_cell.angle_gamma   90.00
#
_symmetry.space_group_name_H-M   'P 1'
#
loop_
_entity.id
_entity.type
_entity.pdbx_description
1 polymer ?
#
loop_
_entity_poly.entity_id
_entity_poly.type
_entity_poly.pdbx_seq_one_letter_code
_entity_poly.pdbx_strand_id
1 'polypeptide(L)'
;MNKAVYPEKTDCILHNPGCGAMLLQRGANKLRFDQVPKDSWFLKEKLIDKIAFCIPWSVLEPEEGKILWEHPDWEGCINSWIDAGYKVALEVRGMDTWGTFYNQGVPQWVFDAGAKYVDESMELYKGGWVLNFLDFDKAKHPVRYPVYWDRIYLEKVRNLVNAMGERYNGRPEIEYISQGFLGRWGEMHISANSPL
;
A
#
# COMPACT_ATOMS: atom_id res chain seq x y z
N MET A 1 -37.55 -30.79 0.49
CA MET A 1 -36.24 -31.39 0.14
C MET A 1 -35.44 -30.33 -0.62
N ASN A 2 -34.33 -29.87 -0.07
CA ASN A 2 -33.47 -28.92 -0.79
C ASN A 2 -32.72 -29.69 -1.88
N LYS A 3 -32.88 -29.25 -3.13
CA LYS A 3 -32.23 -29.85 -4.30
C LYS A 3 -30.73 -29.54 -4.20
N ALA A 4 -29.89 -30.57 -4.13
CA ALA A 4 -28.44 -30.38 -4.22
C ALA A 4 -28.11 -29.78 -5.59
N VAL A 5 -27.40 -28.65 -5.59
CA VAL A 5 -26.89 -28.00 -6.80
C VAL A 5 -25.40 -28.32 -6.88
N TYR A 6 -24.99 -28.91 -8.01
CA TYR A 6 -23.58 -29.18 -8.30
C TYR A 6 -23.13 -28.17 -9.37
N PRO A 7 -22.07 -27.38 -9.13
CA PRO A 7 -21.57 -26.44 -10.12
C PRO A 7 -21.05 -27.19 -11.36
N GLU A 8 -21.30 -26.64 -12.54
CA GLU A 8 -20.71 -27.16 -13.77
C GLU A 8 -19.20 -26.95 -13.75
N LYS A 9 -18.46 -27.99 -14.13
CA LYS A 9 -17.00 -27.89 -14.23
C LYS A 9 -16.66 -27.04 -15.45
N THR A 10 -15.88 -26.00 -15.23
CA THR A 10 -15.42 -25.08 -16.27
C THR A 10 -13.91 -24.83 -16.14
N ASP A 11 -13.26 -24.56 -17.27
CA ASP A 11 -11.85 -24.12 -17.33
C ASP A 11 -11.74 -22.58 -17.30
N CYS A 12 -12.87 -21.87 -17.13
CA CYS A 12 -12.88 -20.44 -16.93
C CYS A 12 -12.14 -20.08 -15.63
N ILE A 13 -11.40 -18.96 -15.66
CA ILE A 13 -10.79 -18.40 -14.45
C ILE A 13 -11.90 -18.09 -13.47
N LEU A 14 -11.79 -18.65 -12.27
CA LEU A 14 -12.72 -18.38 -11.19
C LEU A 14 -12.35 -17.01 -10.62
N HIS A 15 -12.94 -15.97 -11.21
CA HIS A 15 -12.88 -14.63 -10.64
C HIS A 15 -13.51 -14.68 -9.26
N ASN A 16 -12.73 -14.32 -8.25
CA ASN A 16 -13.21 -14.19 -6.88
C ASN A 16 -13.24 -12.70 -6.55
N PRO A 17 -14.36 -12.00 -6.81
CA PRO A 17 -14.46 -10.59 -6.49
C PRO A 17 -14.18 -10.36 -5.01
N GLY A 18 -13.30 -9.41 -4.69
CA GLY A 18 -12.88 -9.13 -3.31
C GLY A 18 -12.08 -10.24 -2.60
N CYS A 19 -11.69 -11.33 -3.29
CA CYS A 19 -10.91 -12.43 -2.70
C CYS A 19 -9.97 -13.11 -3.72
N GLY A 20 -9.27 -14.16 -3.32
CA GLY A 20 -8.35 -14.90 -4.19
C GLY A 20 -6.88 -14.46 -4.07
N ALA A 21 -6.03 -15.03 -4.92
CA ALA A 21 -4.61 -14.73 -4.95
C ALA A 21 -4.34 -13.47 -5.80
N MET A 22 -3.31 -12.72 -5.43
CA MET A 22 -2.88 -11.52 -6.12
C MET A 22 -1.37 -11.33 -5.99
N LEU A 23 -0.77 -10.65 -6.98
CA LEU A 23 0.61 -10.19 -6.85
C LEU A 23 0.63 -8.90 -6.03
N LEU A 24 1.16 -8.98 -4.80
CA LEU A 24 1.32 -7.83 -3.92
C LEU A 24 2.64 -7.10 -4.21
N GLN A 25 2.53 -5.84 -4.64
CA GLN A 25 3.65 -4.96 -4.93
C GLN A 25 3.78 -3.88 -3.85
N ARG A 26 4.78 -4.04 -2.96
CA ARG A 26 5.11 -3.10 -1.87
C ARG A 26 6.30 -2.22 -2.23
N GLY A 27 6.52 -1.16 -1.46
CA GLY A 27 7.70 -0.30 -1.57
C GLY A 27 7.64 0.66 -2.75
N ALA A 28 8.76 1.31 -3.07
CA ALA A 28 8.77 2.40 -4.05
C ALA A 28 8.95 1.94 -5.52
N ASN A 29 9.51 0.75 -5.76
CA ASN A 29 9.71 0.25 -7.12
C ASN A 29 8.61 -0.74 -7.44
N LYS A 30 7.94 -0.56 -8.58
CA LYS A 30 6.81 -1.40 -8.98
C LYS A 30 7.16 -2.19 -10.25
N LEU A 31 6.68 -3.41 -10.32
CA LEU A 31 6.89 -4.31 -11.45
C LEU A 31 5.74 -4.17 -12.42
N ARG A 32 6.01 -3.57 -13.58
CA ARG A 32 5.07 -3.50 -14.68
C ARG A 32 4.77 -4.89 -15.23
N PHE A 33 3.62 -5.07 -15.86
CA PHE A 33 3.23 -6.36 -16.43
C PHE A 33 4.28 -6.89 -17.42
N ASP A 34 4.81 -6.03 -18.29
CA ASP A 34 5.80 -6.38 -19.30
C ASP A 34 7.18 -6.75 -18.73
N GLN A 35 7.43 -6.44 -17.46
CA GLN A 35 8.66 -6.77 -16.75
C GLN A 35 8.58 -8.10 -16.00
N VAL A 36 7.38 -8.66 -15.83
CA VAL A 36 7.20 -9.99 -15.21
C VAL A 36 7.57 -11.07 -16.23
N PRO A 37 8.46 -12.03 -15.90
CA PRO A 37 8.76 -13.14 -16.79
C PRO A 37 7.49 -13.88 -17.19
N LYS A 38 7.28 -14.08 -18.49
CA LYS A 38 6.05 -14.69 -19.04
C LYS A 38 5.82 -16.13 -18.54
N ASP A 39 6.87 -16.81 -18.11
CA ASP A 39 6.86 -18.16 -17.54
C ASP A 39 6.67 -18.18 -16.02
N SER A 40 6.43 -17.02 -15.39
CA SER A 40 6.05 -16.93 -13.98
C SER A 40 4.83 -17.80 -13.72
N TRP A 41 4.94 -18.74 -12.78
CA TRP A 41 3.94 -19.77 -12.50
C TRP A 41 2.54 -19.20 -12.26
N PHE A 42 2.40 -18.08 -11.54
CA PHE A 42 1.10 -17.49 -11.23
C PHE A 42 0.40 -16.88 -12.46
N LEU A 43 1.15 -16.44 -13.47
CA LEU A 43 0.61 -16.00 -14.76
C LEU A 43 0.28 -17.21 -15.65
N LYS A 44 1.21 -18.16 -15.75
CA LYS A 44 1.07 -19.37 -16.58
C LYS A 44 -0.14 -20.21 -16.16
N GLU A 45 -0.28 -20.43 -14.85
CA GLU A 45 -1.37 -21.21 -14.26
C GLU A 45 -2.63 -20.36 -14.03
N LYS A 46 -2.63 -19.08 -14.43
CA LYS A 46 -3.76 -18.15 -14.35
C LYS A 46 -4.38 -18.07 -12.94
N LEU A 47 -3.52 -18.01 -11.93
CA LEU A 47 -3.94 -18.07 -10.51
C LEU A 47 -4.37 -16.73 -9.95
N ILE A 48 -4.06 -15.64 -10.64
CA ILE A 48 -4.41 -14.29 -10.25
C ILE A 48 -5.15 -13.60 -11.40
N ASP A 49 -6.09 -12.74 -11.05
CA ASP A 49 -6.83 -11.84 -11.95
C ASP A 49 -6.69 -10.37 -11.53
N LYS A 50 -5.91 -10.13 -10.46
CA LYS A 50 -5.68 -8.83 -9.87
C LYS A 50 -4.29 -8.69 -9.26
N ILE A 51 -3.84 -7.45 -9.13
CA ILE A 51 -2.65 -7.08 -8.36
C ILE A 51 -3.05 -6.28 -7.13
N ALA A 52 -2.24 -6.33 -6.07
CA ALA A 52 -2.33 -5.39 -4.97
C ALA A 52 -1.18 -4.40 -5.05
N PHE A 53 -1.52 -3.12 -4.95
CA PHE A 53 -0.61 -2.02 -5.19
C PHE A 53 -0.55 -1.14 -3.95
N CYS A 54 0.59 -1.14 -3.26
CA CYS A 54 0.79 -0.36 -2.06
C CYS A 54 1.85 0.72 -2.29
N ILE A 55 1.47 1.99 -2.16
CA ILE A 55 2.35 3.15 -2.37
C ILE A 55 2.52 3.91 -1.04
N PRO A 56 3.75 4.19 -0.59
CA PRO A 56 3.94 5.13 0.52
C PRO A 56 3.41 6.52 0.15
N TRP A 57 2.68 7.16 1.05
CA TRP A 57 2.14 8.50 0.81
C TRP A 57 3.26 9.51 0.49
N SER A 58 4.40 9.42 1.18
CA SER A 58 5.51 10.36 0.99
C SER A 58 6.14 10.36 -0.40
N VAL A 59 6.03 9.25 -1.15
CA VAL A 59 6.51 9.19 -2.55
C VAL A 59 5.41 9.50 -3.57
N LEU A 60 4.15 9.33 -3.18
CA LEU A 60 3.00 9.68 -4.01
C LEU A 60 2.78 11.20 -4.03
N GLU A 61 2.87 11.85 -2.88
CA GLU A 61 2.59 13.27 -2.68
C GLU A 61 3.75 13.93 -1.91
N PRO A 62 4.88 14.20 -2.58
CA PRO A 62 6.09 14.74 -1.93
C PRO A 62 5.91 16.14 -1.36
N GLU A 63 4.93 16.90 -1.85
CA GLU A 63 4.53 18.22 -1.35
C GLU A 63 3.00 18.31 -1.32
N GLU A 64 2.44 19.12 -0.41
CA GLU A 64 0.98 19.26 -0.26
C GLU A 64 0.30 19.61 -1.59
N GLY A 65 -0.65 18.76 -2.01
CA GLY A 65 -1.43 18.91 -3.24
C GLY A 65 -0.67 18.54 -4.52
N LYS A 66 0.62 18.22 -4.47
CA LYS A 66 1.43 17.84 -5.64
C LYS A 66 1.54 16.32 -5.77
N ILE A 67 0.43 15.68 -6.07
CA ILE A 67 0.38 14.23 -6.28
C ILE A 67 1.04 13.89 -7.62
N LEU A 68 2.00 12.97 -7.59
CA LEU A 68 2.73 12.48 -8.76
C LEU A 68 1.91 11.42 -9.53
N TRP A 69 0.77 11.84 -10.08
CA TRP A 69 -0.17 10.96 -10.76
C TRP A 69 0.51 10.14 -11.87
N GLU A 70 1.19 10.79 -12.81
CA GLU A 70 1.70 10.14 -14.02
C GLU A 70 3.10 9.50 -13.82
N HIS A 71 3.46 9.12 -12.60
CA HIS A 71 4.75 8.48 -12.31
C HIS A 71 4.82 7.06 -12.92
N PRO A 72 5.94 6.67 -13.57
CA PRO A 72 6.06 5.36 -14.22
C PRO A 72 5.90 4.19 -13.24
N ASP A 73 6.41 4.35 -12.00
CA ASP A 73 6.26 3.33 -10.98
C ASP A 73 4.88 3.31 -10.33
N TRP A 74 4.02 4.33 -10.47
CA TRP A 74 2.68 4.31 -9.89
C TRP A 74 1.63 4.03 -10.97
N GLU A 75 1.10 5.07 -11.60
CA GLU A 75 0.06 4.98 -12.61
C GLU A 75 0.56 4.26 -13.86
N GLY A 76 1.83 4.45 -14.23
CA GLY A 76 2.43 3.71 -15.35
C GLY A 76 2.39 2.19 -15.12
N CYS A 77 2.68 1.74 -13.91
CA CYS A 77 2.59 0.33 -13.54
C CYS A 77 1.13 -0.13 -13.47
N ILE A 78 0.25 0.60 -12.79
CA ILE A 78 -1.19 0.32 -12.71
C ILE A 78 -1.78 0.11 -14.12
N ASN A 79 -1.53 1.06 -15.03
CA ASN A 79 -2.02 0.98 -16.40
C ASN A 79 -1.45 -0.23 -17.15
N SER A 80 -0.18 -0.58 -16.96
CA SER A 80 0.40 -1.78 -17.61
C SER A 80 -0.32 -3.08 -17.26
N TRP A 81 -0.86 -3.19 -16.04
CA TRP A 81 -1.63 -4.35 -15.60
C TRP A 81 -3.08 -4.28 -16.05
N ILE A 82 -3.69 -3.09 -16.02
CA ILE A 82 -5.02 -2.85 -16.56
C ILE A 82 -5.09 -3.19 -18.06
N ASP A 83 -4.12 -2.73 -18.84
CA ASP A 83 -4.01 -3.01 -20.28
C ASP A 83 -3.87 -4.52 -20.57
N ALA A 84 -3.32 -5.28 -19.61
CA ALA A 84 -3.22 -6.74 -19.66
C ALA A 84 -4.49 -7.46 -19.16
N GLY A 85 -5.54 -6.74 -18.79
CA GLY A 85 -6.84 -7.27 -18.37
C GLY A 85 -6.94 -7.59 -16.87
N TYR A 86 -6.00 -7.12 -16.04
CA TYR A 86 -6.02 -7.33 -14.60
C TYR A 86 -6.73 -6.19 -13.88
N LYS A 87 -7.32 -6.52 -12.73
CA LYS A 87 -7.83 -5.52 -11.80
C LYS A 87 -6.79 -5.10 -10.77
N VAL A 88 -7.06 -3.99 -10.08
CA VAL A 88 -6.14 -3.39 -9.11
C VAL A 88 -6.83 -3.23 -7.77
N ALA A 89 -6.20 -3.79 -6.74
CA ALA A 89 -6.44 -3.46 -5.35
C ALA A 89 -5.46 -2.34 -4.95
N LEU A 90 -5.97 -1.17 -4.58
CA LEU A 90 -5.14 0.01 -4.35
C LEU A 90 -5.02 0.34 -2.85
N GLU A 91 -3.80 0.59 -2.39
CA GLU A 91 -3.49 1.07 -1.05
C GLU A 91 -2.52 2.24 -1.13
N VAL A 92 -2.88 3.37 -0.53
CA VAL A 92 -1.90 4.39 -0.13
C VAL A 92 -1.66 4.24 1.36
N ARG A 93 -0.39 4.24 1.74
CA ARG A 93 0.05 3.90 3.08
C ARG A 93 0.75 5.05 3.79
N GLY A 94 0.31 5.30 5.02
CA GLY A 94 0.92 6.28 5.91
C GLY A 94 2.15 5.76 6.65
N MET A 95 2.36 4.46 6.80
CA MET A 95 3.53 3.92 7.50
C MET A 95 3.93 2.53 6.98
N ASP A 96 5.15 2.40 6.46
CA ASP A 96 5.84 1.12 6.21
C ASP A 96 6.94 0.92 7.28
N THR A 97 7.86 0.01 7.00
CA THR A 97 8.94 -0.48 7.86
C THR A 97 9.75 0.66 8.49
N TRP A 98 10.17 1.64 7.69
CA TRP A 98 11.07 2.69 8.14
C TRP A 98 10.39 4.07 8.34
N GLY A 99 9.18 4.25 7.83
CA GLY A 99 8.40 5.48 8.01
C GLY A 99 8.88 6.70 7.21
N THR A 100 8.50 7.88 7.68
CA THR A 100 8.61 9.18 7.00
C THR A 100 10.00 9.48 6.42
N PHE A 101 11.05 9.37 7.23
CA PHE A 101 12.42 9.80 6.85
C PHE A 101 13.09 8.91 5.81
N TYR A 102 12.47 7.80 5.43
CA TYR A 102 13.02 6.82 4.50
C TYR A 102 12.10 6.62 3.28
N ASN A 103 11.27 7.62 2.96
CA ASN A 103 10.31 7.59 1.85
C ASN A 103 9.35 6.39 1.93
N GLN A 104 8.94 6.07 3.16
CA GLN A 104 8.19 4.87 3.51
C GLN A 104 7.00 5.19 4.45
N GLY A 105 6.42 6.39 4.38
CA GLY A 105 5.34 6.74 5.28
C GLY A 105 4.63 8.05 4.94
N VAL A 106 4.13 8.74 5.96
CA VAL A 106 3.52 10.06 5.86
C VAL A 106 4.60 11.04 5.37
N PRO A 107 4.33 11.92 4.39
CA PRO A 107 5.30 12.92 3.97
C PRO A 107 5.64 13.91 5.08
N GLN A 108 6.88 14.41 5.08
CA GLN A 108 7.37 15.32 6.12
C GLN A 108 6.55 16.61 6.21
N TRP A 109 6.01 17.11 5.08
CA TRP A 109 5.20 18.33 5.04
C TRP A 109 3.94 18.27 5.89
N VAL A 110 3.40 17.07 6.17
CA VAL A 110 2.24 16.91 7.07
C VAL A 110 2.60 17.28 8.51
N PHE A 111 3.81 16.91 8.94
CA PHE A 111 4.32 17.26 10.27
C PHE A 111 4.78 18.72 10.31
N ASP A 112 5.35 19.24 9.22
CA ASP A 112 5.71 20.65 9.11
C ASP A 112 4.47 21.56 9.15
N ALA A 113 3.32 21.06 8.69
CA ALA A 113 2.01 21.70 8.83
C ALA A 113 1.43 21.62 10.26
N GLY A 114 2.11 20.96 11.21
CA GLY A 114 1.77 20.93 12.62
C GLY A 114 1.13 19.64 13.12
N ALA A 115 1.03 18.59 12.29
CA ALA A 115 0.54 17.30 12.75
C ALA A 115 1.45 16.72 13.85
N LYS A 116 0.83 16.22 14.93
CA LYS A 116 1.58 15.59 16.03
C LYS A 116 2.15 14.23 15.61
N TYR A 117 3.29 13.89 16.21
CA TYR A 117 3.98 12.64 15.94
C TYR A 117 4.68 12.07 17.19
N VAL A 118 5.10 10.81 17.08
CA VAL A 118 5.99 10.12 18.01
C VAL A 118 7.19 9.61 17.22
N ASP A 119 8.39 9.90 17.69
CA ASP A 119 9.62 9.36 17.10
C ASP A 119 10.10 8.17 17.95
N GLU A 120 10.09 6.97 17.38
CA GLU A 120 10.65 5.78 18.00
C GLU A 120 12.12 5.63 17.59
N SER A 121 13.01 5.52 18.58
CA SER A 121 14.43 5.27 18.32
C SER A 121 14.62 3.92 17.63
N MET A 122 15.47 3.89 16.61
CA MET A 122 15.83 2.67 15.90
C MET A 122 16.48 1.61 16.81
N GLU A 123 17.11 2.05 17.91
CA GLU A 123 17.67 1.14 18.92
C GLU A 123 16.61 0.26 19.60
N LEU A 124 15.33 0.69 19.64
CA LEU A 124 14.24 -0.12 20.20
C LEU A 124 13.98 -1.42 19.42
N TYR A 125 14.40 -1.46 18.15
CA TYR A 125 14.24 -2.63 17.31
C TYR A 125 15.48 -3.51 17.25
N LYS A 126 16.63 -3.03 17.73
CA LYS A 126 17.89 -3.76 17.65
C LYS A 126 17.87 -4.96 18.59
N GLY A 127 17.93 -6.16 18.02
CA GLY A 127 17.89 -7.42 18.80
C GLY A 127 16.50 -7.77 19.34
N GLY A 128 15.43 -7.10 18.87
CA GLY A 128 14.04 -7.44 19.17
C GLY A 128 13.52 -8.66 18.40
N TRP A 129 12.21 -8.77 18.18
CA TRP A 129 11.64 -9.80 17.28
C TRP A 129 11.12 -9.22 15.97
N VAL A 130 10.97 -7.91 15.93
CA VAL A 130 10.40 -7.16 14.82
C VAL A 130 11.48 -6.23 14.29
N LEU A 131 11.64 -6.16 12.97
CA LEU A 131 12.66 -5.33 12.30
C LEU A 131 14.13 -5.70 12.59
N ASN A 132 14.42 -6.88 13.13
CA ASN A 132 15.81 -7.34 13.33
C ASN A 132 16.60 -7.55 12.05
N PHE A 133 15.93 -7.63 10.91
CA PHE A 133 16.55 -7.76 9.59
C PHE A 133 17.00 -6.41 9.02
N LEU A 134 16.79 -5.31 9.74
CA LEU A 134 17.19 -3.98 9.30
C LEU A 134 18.69 -3.76 9.44
N ASP A 135 19.24 -3.05 8.47
CA ASP A 135 20.61 -2.56 8.52
C ASP A 135 20.68 -1.33 9.43
N PHE A 136 20.92 -1.57 10.72
CA PHE A 136 20.95 -0.52 11.74
C PHE A 136 22.08 0.49 11.53
N ASP A 137 23.16 0.12 10.83
CA ASP A 137 24.25 1.06 10.52
C ASP A 137 23.81 2.14 9.53
N LYS A 138 22.75 1.88 8.75
CA LYS A 138 22.12 2.86 7.84
C LYS A 138 21.03 3.70 8.51
N ALA A 139 20.66 3.38 9.74
CA ALA A 139 19.58 4.04 10.45
C ALA A 139 20.05 5.41 11.00
N LYS A 140 19.81 6.49 10.24
CA LYS A 140 20.23 7.86 10.62
C LYS A 140 19.14 8.68 11.31
N HIS A 141 17.90 8.20 11.23
CA HIS A 141 16.71 8.88 11.73
C HIS A 141 15.80 7.90 12.49
N PRO A 142 15.02 8.37 13.48
CA PRO A 142 14.02 7.55 14.14
C PRO A 142 12.91 7.10 13.18
N VAL A 143 12.10 6.12 13.59
CA VAL A 143 10.83 5.83 12.92
C VAL A 143 9.79 6.81 13.43
N ARG A 144 9.34 7.72 12.58
CA ARG A 144 8.32 8.71 12.91
C ARG A 144 6.92 8.18 12.63
N TYR A 145 6.09 8.13 13.67
CA TYR A 145 4.68 7.79 13.60
C TYR A 145 3.80 9.02 13.71
N PRO A 146 2.76 9.18 12.87
CA PRO A 146 1.75 10.19 13.14
C PRO A 146 0.93 9.81 14.38
N VAL A 147 0.52 10.81 15.16
CA VAL A 147 -0.57 10.63 16.11
C VAL A 147 -1.85 10.50 15.28
N TYR A 148 -2.34 9.27 15.11
CA TYR A 148 -3.40 8.97 14.14
C TYR A 148 -4.74 9.68 14.38
N TRP A 149 -4.98 10.16 15.61
CA TRP A 149 -6.17 10.94 15.98
C TRP A 149 -5.92 12.46 15.97
N ASP A 150 -4.74 12.91 15.51
CA ASP A 150 -4.45 14.32 15.35
C ASP A 150 -5.30 14.93 14.23
N ARG A 151 -5.85 16.13 14.48
CA ARG A 151 -6.79 16.77 13.54
C ARG A 151 -6.12 17.19 12.24
N ILE A 152 -4.88 17.66 12.29
CA ILE A 152 -4.13 18.09 11.10
C ILE A 152 -3.80 16.84 10.27
N TYR A 153 -3.34 15.76 10.92
CA TYR A 153 -3.12 14.48 10.25
C TYR A 153 -4.39 13.98 9.52
N LEU A 154 -5.52 13.93 10.23
CA LEU A 154 -6.79 13.47 9.67
C LEU A 154 -7.31 14.37 8.55
N GLU A 155 -7.09 15.69 8.63
CA GLU A 155 -7.41 16.62 7.55
C GLU A 155 -6.58 16.33 6.30
N LYS A 156 -5.25 16.15 6.43
CA LYS A 156 -4.39 15.86 5.28
C LYS A 156 -4.71 14.49 4.67
N VAL A 157 -4.98 13.47 5.49
CA VAL A 157 -5.44 12.16 5.01
C VAL A 157 -6.74 12.30 4.23
N ARG A 158 -7.70 13.09 4.74
CA ARG A 158 -8.96 13.35 4.04
C ARG A 158 -8.73 14.00 2.68
N ASN A 159 -7.84 14.98 2.58
CA ASN A 159 -7.54 15.65 1.32
C ASN A 159 -6.98 14.67 0.29
N LEU A 160 -6.03 13.82 0.69
CA LEU A 160 -5.51 12.76 -0.18
C LEU A 160 -6.62 11.78 -0.58
N VAL A 161 -7.43 11.29 0.36
CA VAL A 161 -8.53 10.36 0.08
C VAL A 161 -9.54 10.96 -0.90
N ASN A 162 -9.85 12.26 -0.77
CA ASN A 162 -10.71 12.97 -1.72
C ASN A 162 -10.08 13.02 -3.12
N ALA A 163 -8.80 13.36 -3.24
CA ALA A 163 -8.09 13.40 -4.52
C ALA A 163 -8.02 12.00 -5.18
N MET A 164 -7.81 10.95 -4.39
CA MET A 164 -7.88 9.56 -4.84
C MET A 164 -9.30 9.20 -5.30
N GLY A 165 -10.33 9.67 -4.60
CA GLY A 165 -11.73 9.53 -5.01
C GLY A 165 -12.01 10.21 -6.35
N GLU A 166 -11.57 11.46 -6.55
CA GLU A 166 -11.69 12.15 -7.84
C GLU A 166 -10.99 11.40 -8.98
N ARG A 167 -9.84 10.78 -8.71
CA ARG A 167 -9.07 10.05 -9.72
C ARG A 167 -9.70 8.69 -10.08
N TYR A 168 -10.10 7.91 -9.09
CA TYR A 168 -10.38 6.46 -9.25
C TYR A 168 -11.85 6.06 -9.03
N ASN A 169 -12.71 6.92 -8.47
CA ASN A 169 -14.09 6.53 -8.19
C ASN A 169 -14.84 6.11 -9.46
N GLY A 170 -15.57 4.99 -9.37
CA GLY A 170 -16.35 4.43 -10.48
C GLY A 170 -15.55 3.70 -11.57
N ARG A 171 -14.22 3.62 -11.47
CA ARG A 171 -13.40 2.87 -12.42
C ARG A 171 -13.58 1.35 -12.23
N PRO A 172 -14.04 0.59 -13.24
CA PRO A 172 -14.33 -0.84 -13.11
C PRO A 172 -13.08 -1.72 -12.92
N GLU A 173 -11.89 -1.18 -13.25
CA GLU A 173 -10.60 -1.84 -13.09
C GLU A 173 -10.11 -1.81 -11.64
N ILE A 174 -10.63 -0.90 -10.82
CA ILE A 174 -10.33 -0.83 -9.39
C ILE A 174 -11.25 -1.80 -8.65
N GLU A 175 -10.67 -2.87 -8.13
CA GLU A 175 -11.43 -3.93 -7.45
C GLU A 175 -11.79 -3.55 -6.02
N TYR A 176 -10.84 -3.04 -5.25
CA TYR A 176 -11.07 -2.50 -3.91
C TYR A 176 -9.96 -1.54 -3.49
N ILE A 177 -10.26 -0.72 -2.47
CA ILE A 177 -9.30 0.17 -1.81
C ILE A 177 -9.02 -0.37 -0.41
N SER A 178 -7.75 -0.44 -0.03
CA SER A 178 -7.34 -0.74 1.35
C SER A 178 -6.94 0.55 2.07
N GLN A 179 -7.39 0.70 3.32
CA GLN A 179 -7.04 1.85 4.15
C GLN A 179 -5.67 1.63 4.80
N GLY A 180 -4.64 2.30 4.31
CA GLY A 180 -3.26 2.19 4.83
C GLY A 180 -2.83 3.31 5.80
N PHE A 181 -3.76 4.09 6.35
CA PHE A 181 -3.47 5.29 7.17
C PHE A 181 -3.48 5.04 8.69
N LEU A 182 -3.50 3.78 9.14
CA LEU A 182 -3.48 3.47 10.56
C LEU A 182 -2.53 2.28 10.81
N GLY A 183 -1.58 2.50 11.72
CA GLY A 183 -0.54 1.55 12.09
C GLY A 183 0.51 1.28 10.98
N ARG A 184 1.46 0.39 11.27
CA ARG A 184 2.57 0.04 10.37
C ARG A 184 2.12 -1.02 9.36
N TRP A 185 2.65 -0.95 8.14
CA TRP A 185 2.29 -1.83 7.03
C TRP A 185 0.80 -1.80 6.64
N GLY A 186 0.08 -0.74 7.01
CA GLY A 186 -1.38 -0.68 6.83
C GLY A 186 -2.14 -1.63 7.75
N GLU A 187 -1.49 -2.18 8.78
CA GLU A 187 -2.08 -3.02 9.80
C GLU A 187 -2.27 -2.19 11.06
N MET A 188 -3.43 -2.28 11.71
CA MET A 188 -3.82 -1.44 12.85
C MET A 188 -3.05 -1.79 14.14
N HIS A 189 -1.72 -1.63 14.12
CA HIS A 189 -0.81 -1.75 15.25
C HIS A 189 0.19 -0.61 15.24
N ILE A 190 0.45 -0.03 16.42
CA ILE A 190 1.21 1.21 16.56
C ILE A 190 2.69 0.91 16.85
N SER A 191 3.01 -0.22 17.48
CA SER A 191 4.39 -0.68 17.74
C SER A 191 4.42 -2.17 18.14
N ALA A 192 5.62 -2.74 18.27
CA ALA A 192 5.82 -4.11 18.79
C ALA A 192 5.72 -4.19 20.32
N ASN A 193 5.86 -3.06 21.02
CA ASN A 193 5.89 -2.96 22.48
C ASN A 193 4.98 -1.79 22.91
N SER A 194 3.83 -2.10 23.50
CA SER A 194 3.03 -1.14 24.27
C SER A 194 3.24 -1.47 25.76
N PRO A 195 3.30 -0.46 26.65
CA PRO A 195 2.21 0.49 26.84
C PRO A 195 2.63 1.95 26.58
N LEU A 196 1.63 2.74 26.18
CA LEU A 196 1.64 4.20 26.32
C LEU A 196 1.83 4.62 27.79
#